data_AF-A0A7X2MTF3-F1
#
_entry.id   AF-A0A7X2MTF3-F1
#
_cell.length_a   1.000
_cell.length_b   1.000
_cell.length_c   1.000
_cell.angle_alpha   90.00
_cell.angle_beta   90.00
_cell.angle_gamma   90.00
#
_symmetry.space_group_name_H-M   'P 1'
#
loop_
_entity.id
_entity.type
_entity.pdbx_description
1 polymer ?
#
loop_
_entity_poly.entity_id
_entity_poly.type
_entity_poly.pdbx_seq_one_letter_code
_entity_poly.pdbx_strand_id
1 'polypeptide(L)'
;KIDQVRAKAAAQGRTVRFGIRLHVIVRETNEEAWQAADKLIANVDDATIAKAQAAFQRADSVGQRRMAALHGGRRDKLEISPNLWAGVGLVRSGAGTALVGDGPTVAARIKEYEALGIETFILSGYPHLEEAYRVGELLFPHLDLQ
;
A
#
# COMPACT_ATOMS: atom_id res chain seq x y z
N LYS A 1 7.46 -15.05 1.29
CA LYS A 1 8.44 -14.30 2.14
C LYS A 1 8.18 -14.51 3.64
N ILE A 2 6.92 -14.46 4.08
CA ILE A 2 6.51 -14.72 5.47
C ILE A 2 7.06 -16.07 5.97
N ASP A 3 6.81 -17.16 5.24
CA ASP A 3 7.27 -18.50 5.66
C ASP A 3 8.79 -18.61 5.80
N GLN A 4 9.54 -17.94 4.92
CA GLN A 4 11.00 -17.91 4.99
C GLN A 4 11.49 -17.24 6.29
N VAL A 5 10.85 -16.15 6.70
CA VAL A 5 11.22 -15.46 7.96
C VAL A 5 10.76 -16.27 9.16
N ARG A 6 9.55 -16.85 9.09
CA ARG A 6 8.99 -17.73 10.13
C ARG A 6 9.91 -18.93 10.38
N ALA A 7 10.36 -19.61 9.33
CA ALA A 7 11.28 -20.73 9.43
C ALA A 7 12.63 -20.33 10.04
N LYS A 8 13.17 -19.17 9.65
CA LYS A 8 14.43 -18.65 10.22
C LYS A 8 14.29 -18.31 11.71
N ALA A 9 13.17 -17.73 12.13
CA ALA A 9 12.90 -17.46 13.54
C ALA A 9 12.77 -18.77 14.34
N ALA A 10 12.03 -19.74 13.81
CA ALA A 10 11.86 -21.05 14.43
C ALA A 10 13.18 -21.81 14.60
N ALA A 11 14.09 -21.74 13.61
CA ALA A 11 15.43 -22.30 13.70
C ALA A 11 16.29 -21.69 14.82
N GLN A 12 15.89 -20.54 15.35
CA GLN A 12 16.52 -19.86 16.49
C GLN A 12 15.69 -19.98 17.78
N GLY A 13 14.67 -20.86 17.81
CA GLY A 13 13.78 -21.02 18.96
C GLY A 13 12.89 -19.80 19.26
N ARG A 14 12.65 -18.93 18.26
CA ARG A 14 11.88 -17.69 18.41
C ARG A 14 10.59 -17.73 17.62
N THR A 15 9.56 -17.09 18.16
CA THR A 15 8.34 -16.73 17.42
C THR A 15 8.37 -15.24 17.07
N VAL A 16 7.78 -14.89 15.94
CA VAL A 16 7.68 -13.50 15.46
C VAL A 16 6.30 -13.23 14.91
N ARG A 17 5.87 -11.98 15.02
CA ARG A 17 4.64 -11.42 14.44
C ARG A 17 4.96 -10.72 13.13
N PHE A 18 3.99 -10.62 12.23
CA PHE A 18 4.17 -9.99 10.93
C PHE A 18 3.26 -8.78 10.78
N GLY A 19 3.85 -7.67 10.33
CA GLY A 19 3.13 -6.48 9.95
C GLY A 19 3.35 -6.11 8.49
N ILE A 20 2.38 -5.42 7.91
CA ILE A 20 2.46 -4.86 6.56
C ILE A 20 2.23 -3.35 6.61
N ARG A 21 2.88 -2.63 5.70
CA ARG A 21 2.75 -1.19 5.52
C ARG A 21 2.01 -0.93 4.21
N LEU A 22 0.83 -0.29 4.28
CA LEU A 22 0.00 0.01 3.11
C LEU A 22 -0.56 1.43 3.19
N HIS A 23 -0.60 2.15 2.08
CA HIS A 23 -1.47 3.31 1.97
C HIS A 23 -2.92 2.83 1.78
N VAL A 24 -3.92 3.63 2.14
CA VAL A 24 -5.34 3.31 1.91
C VAL A 24 -6.03 4.50 1.27
N ILE A 25 -6.87 4.23 0.28
CA ILE A 25 -7.76 5.19 -0.37
C ILE A 25 -9.14 4.53 -0.38
N VAL A 26 -9.84 4.66 0.75
CA VAL A 26 -11.19 4.11 0.93
C VAL A 26 -12.24 5.21 0.71
N ARG A 27 -13.28 4.92 -0.06
CA ARG A 27 -14.43 5.81 -0.32
C ARG A 27 -15.74 5.03 -0.22
N GLU A 28 -16.87 5.67 -0.45
CA GLU A 28 -18.18 5.01 -0.35
C GLU A 28 -18.38 4.01 -1.49
N THR A 29 -17.84 4.32 -2.67
CA THR A 29 -17.84 3.43 -3.83
C THR A 29 -16.44 3.16 -4.36
N ASN A 30 -16.28 2.04 -5.07
CA ASN A 30 -15.04 1.73 -5.78
C ASN A 30 -14.67 2.83 -6.79
N GLU A 31 -15.65 3.38 -7.52
CA GLU A 31 -15.41 4.44 -8.50
C GLU A 31 -14.81 5.69 -7.84
N GLU A 32 -15.40 6.16 -6.75
CA GLU A 32 -14.88 7.32 -6.01
C GLU A 32 -13.46 7.09 -5.47
N ALA A 33 -13.16 5.87 -5.03
CA ALA A 33 -11.83 5.52 -4.55
C ALA A 33 -10.78 5.61 -5.66
N TRP A 34 -11.11 5.11 -6.85
CA TRP A 34 -10.24 5.21 -8.02
C TRP A 34 -10.11 6.65 -8.52
N GLN A 35 -11.19 7.42 -8.57
CA GLN A 35 -11.14 8.86 -8.86
C GLN A 35 -10.25 9.61 -7.87
N ALA A 36 -10.30 9.26 -6.58
CA ALA A 36 -9.43 9.85 -5.56
C ALA A 36 -7.96 9.45 -5.75
N ALA A 37 -7.67 8.22 -6.16
CA ALA A 37 -6.32 7.78 -6.50
C ALA A 37 -5.75 8.55 -7.70
N ASP A 38 -6.54 8.74 -8.75
CA ASP A 38 -6.15 9.53 -9.91
C ASP A 38 -5.91 11.00 -9.54
N LYS A 39 -6.82 11.60 -8.76
CA LYS A 39 -6.69 12.97 -8.28
C LYS A 39 -5.43 13.17 -7.43
N LEU A 40 -5.03 12.17 -6.63
CA LEU A 40 -3.85 12.23 -5.78
C LEU A 40 -2.56 12.46 -6.58
N ILE A 41 -2.47 11.91 -7.80
CA ILE A 41 -1.30 12.05 -8.67
C ILE A 41 -1.51 13.01 -9.84
N ALA A 42 -2.70 13.63 -9.97
CA ALA A 42 -3.05 14.48 -11.10
C ALA A 42 -2.07 15.65 -11.32
N ASN A 43 -1.54 16.21 -10.22
CA ASN A 43 -0.61 17.34 -10.26
C ASN A 43 0.87 16.93 -10.25
N VAL A 44 1.16 15.63 -10.29
CA VAL A 44 2.53 15.14 -10.42
C VAL A 44 2.90 15.20 -11.89
N ASP A 45 3.91 15.99 -12.26
CA ASP A 45 4.42 16.07 -13.62
C ASP A 45 5.47 14.99 -13.93
N ASP A 46 5.72 14.74 -15.21
CA ASP A 46 6.65 13.69 -15.65
C ASP A 46 8.10 13.97 -15.22
N ALA A 47 8.49 15.25 -15.12
CA ALA A 47 9.82 15.64 -14.65
C ALA A 47 10.03 15.24 -13.18
N THR A 48 9.00 15.42 -12.35
CA THR A 48 8.99 15.03 -10.94
C THR A 48 9.06 13.52 -10.79
N ILE A 49 8.29 12.76 -11.59
CA ILE A 49 8.37 11.30 -11.62
C ILE A 49 9.78 10.85 -12.02
N ALA A 50 10.30 11.35 -13.14
CA ALA A 50 11.63 10.97 -13.63
C ALA A 50 12.73 11.26 -12.60
N LYS A 51 12.67 12.43 -11.94
CA LYS A 51 13.60 12.81 -10.87
C LYS A 51 13.50 11.86 -9.66
N ALA A 52 12.29 11.54 -9.21
CA ALA A 52 12.08 10.63 -8.10
C ALA A 52 12.57 9.21 -8.43
N GLN A 53 12.24 8.69 -9.62
CA GLN A 53 12.66 7.36 -10.06
C GLN A 53 14.19 7.26 -10.21
N ALA A 54 14.84 8.29 -10.74
CA ALA A 54 16.30 8.34 -10.82
C ALA A 54 16.94 8.32 -9.41
N ALA A 55 16.35 9.00 -8.43
CA ALA A 55 16.80 8.94 -7.05
C ALA A 55 16.59 7.54 -6.43
N PHE A 56 15.46 6.89 -6.70
CA PHE A 56 15.17 5.55 -6.19
C PHE A 56 16.09 4.46 -6.76
N GLN A 57 16.50 4.60 -8.02
CA GLN A 57 17.46 3.68 -8.65
C GLN A 57 18.86 3.75 -8.01
N ARG A 58 19.25 4.94 -7.52
CA ARG A 58 20.52 5.16 -6.81
C ARG A 58 20.47 4.75 -5.35
N ALA A 59 19.30 4.41 -4.81
CA ALA A 59 19.15 4.02 -3.42
C ALA A 59 19.65 2.60 -3.16
N ASP A 60 20.39 2.40 -2.06
CA ASP A 60 20.89 1.09 -1.63
C ASP A 60 19.77 0.15 -1.17
N SER A 61 18.59 0.69 -0.86
CA SER A 61 17.42 -0.06 -0.41
C SER A 61 16.89 -1.01 -1.49
N VAL A 62 17.07 -2.31 -1.25
CA VAL A 62 16.45 -3.39 -2.05
C VAL A 62 14.93 -3.25 -2.08
N GLY A 63 14.32 -2.85 -0.96
CA GLY A 63 12.88 -2.64 -0.86
C GLY A 63 12.41 -1.53 -1.80
N GLN A 64 13.09 -0.38 -1.78
CA GLN A 64 12.76 0.74 -2.67
C GLN A 64 12.91 0.36 -4.15
N ARG A 65 14.01 -0.33 -4.52
CA ARG A 65 14.20 -0.80 -5.90
C ARG A 65 13.09 -1.73 -6.36
N ARG A 66 12.61 -2.63 -5.48
CA ARG A 66 11.48 -3.52 -5.77
C ARG A 66 10.17 -2.74 -5.96
N MET A 67 9.91 -1.73 -5.13
CA MET A 67 8.70 -0.90 -5.28
C MET A 67 8.71 -0.14 -6.60
N ALA A 68 9.83 0.50 -6.97
CA ALA A 68 9.96 1.21 -8.24
C ALA A 68 9.78 0.28 -9.45
N ALA A 69 10.26 -0.97 -9.35
CA ALA A 69 10.12 -1.96 -10.41
C ALA A 69 8.67 -2.41 -10.68
N LEU A 70 7.74 -2.17 -9.74
CA LEU A 70 6.33 -2.56 -9.90
C LEU A 70 5.64 -1.80 -11.05
N HIS A 71 5.98 -0.53 -11.25
CA HIS A 71 5.37 0.33 -12.26
C HIS A 71 6.39 0.84 -13.30
N GLY A 72 7.70 0.81 -12.99
CA GLY A 72 8.76 1.24 -13.92
C GLY A 72 8.66 2.71 -14.32
N GLY A 73 8.10 3.55 -13.45
CA GLY A 73 7.82 4.96 -13.73
C GLY A 73 6.62 5.24 -14.63
N ARG A 74 5.85 4.23 -15.06
CA ARG A 74 4.71 4.44 -15.97
C ARG A 74 3.39 4.63 -15.24
N ARG A 75 2.56 5.56 -15.73
CA ARG A 75 1.21 5.86 -15.18
C ARG A 75 0.12 4.89 -15.65
N ASP A 76 0.33 4.20 -16.77
CA ASP A 76 -0.64 3.28 -17.36
C ASP A 76 -0.67 1.90 -16.67
N LYS A 77 0.23 1.64 -15.71
CA LYS A 77 0.38 0.34 -15.03
C LYS A 77 0.52 0.48 -13.52
N LEU A 78 -0.39 1.23 -12.93
CA LEU A 78 -0.37 1.47 -11.49
C LEU A 78 -1.19 0.47 -10.71
N GLU A 79 -2.24 -0.13 -11.26
CA GLU A 79 -2.88 -1.29 -10.62
C GLU A 79 -2.05 -2.55 -10.89
N ILE A 80 -1.38 -3.05 -9.85
CA ILE A 80 -0.43 -4.18 -9.96
C ILE A 80 -1.05 -5.51 -9.52
N SER A 81 -2.21 -5.43 -8.88
CA SER A 81 -3.07 -6.52 -8.41
C SER A 81 -4.45 -5.90 -8.13
N PRO A 82 -5.56 -6.66 -8.18
CA PRO A 82 -6.90 -6.10 -7.95
C PRO A 82 -6.97 -5.25 -6.68
N ASN A 83 -7.29 -3.96 -6.82
CA ASN A 83 -7.40 -2.98 -5.73
C ASN A 83 -6.07 -2.69 -4.99
N LEU A 84 -4.94 -3.03 -5.59
CA LEU A 84 -3.60 -2.70 -5.10
C LEU A 84 -2.88 -1.81 -6.11
N TRP A 85 -2.74 -0.55 -5.76
CA TRP A 85 -2.28 0.52 -6.63
C TRP A 85 -0.91 1.05 -6.23
N ALA A 86 0.03 1.10 -7.17
CA ALA A 86 1.41 1.50 -6.98
C ALA A 86 1.69 3.00 -7.24
N GLY A 87 0.65 3.82 -7.49
CA GLY A 87 0.83 5.22 -7.88
C GLY A 87 1.44 6.10 -6.80
N VAL A 88 1.23 5.78 -5.51
CA VAL A 88 1.93 6.46 -4.40
C VAL A 88 3.45 6.34 -4.55
N GLY A 89 3.93 5.22 -5.08
CA GLY A 89 5.35 4.95 -5.31
C GLY A 89 5.99 5.73 -6.47
N LEU A 90 5.21 6.49 -7.27
CA LEU A 90 5.77 7.31 -8.35
C LEU A 90 6.74 8.37 -7.82
N VAL A 91 6.43 8.96 -6.68
CA VAL A 91 7.20 10.08 -6.09
C VAL A 91 7.56 9.89 -4.62
N ARG A 92 6.84 9.03 -3.90
CA ARG A 92 7.10 8.78 -2.47
C ARG A 92 7.99 7.55 -2.29
N SER A 93 9.02 7.68 -1.47
CA SER A 93 9.81 6.53 -1.01
C SER A 93 9.08 5.73 0.08
N GLY A 94 9.45 4.46 0.25
CA GLY A 94 8.92 3.58 1.29
C GLY A 94 7.70 2.78 0.84
N ALA A 95 6.53 3.07 1.41
CA ALA A 95 5.28 2.36 1.10
C ALA A 95 4.79 2.76 -0.30
N GLY A 96 5.18 1.96 -1.30
CA GLY A 96 4.87 2.26 -2.70
C GLY A 96 3.49 1.80 -3.17
N THR A 97 2.68 1.18 -2.31
CA THR A 97 1.36 0.66 -2.69
C THR A 97 0.24 1.11 -1.76
N ALA A 98 -0.95 1.25 -2.35
CA ALA A 98 -2.19 1.61 -1.70
C ALA A 98 -3.27 0.55 -1.96
N LEU A 99 -4.09 0.25 -0.96
CA LEU A 99 -5.39 -0.39 -1.18
C LEU A 99 -6.40 0.68 -1.61
N VAL A 100 -7.08 0.46 -2.73
CA VAL A 100 -8.03 1.41 -3.33
C VAL A 100 -9.36 0.71 -3.52
N GLY A 101 -10.44 1.25 -2.97
CA GLY A 101 -11.78 0.70 -3.17
C GLY A 101 -12.79 1.18 -2.13
N ASP A 102 -13.98 0.60 -2.15
CA ASP A 102 -14.95 0.79 -1.06
C ASP A 102 -14.57 0.01 0.21
N GLY A 103 -15.28 0.28 1.31
CA GLY A 103 -15.08 -0.37 2.61
C GLY A 103 -14.98 -1.90 2.54
N PRO A 104 -16.00 -2.60 2.00
CA PRO A 104 -15.98 -4.05 1.83
C PRO A 104 -14.83 -4.56 0.96
N THR A 105 -14.53 -3.87 -0.14
CA THR A 105 -13.45 -4.26 -1.06
C THR A 105 -12.08 -4.17 -0.39
N VAL A 106 -11.81 -3.07 0.30
CA VAL A 106 -10.55 -2.88 1.03
C VAL A 106 -10.45 -3.87 2.20
N ALA A 107 -11.55 -4.12 2.92
CA ALA A 107 -11.59 -5.11 3.99
C ALA A 107 -11.29 -6.53 3.48
N ALA A 108 -11.82 -6.92 2.32
CA ALA A 108 -11.52 -8.22 1.71
C ALA A 108 -10.02 -8.37 1.40
N ARG A 109 -9.37 -7.33 0.89
CA ARG A 109 -7.92 -7.31 0.63
C ARG A 109 -7.09 -7.38 1.90
N ILE A 110 -7.55 -6.75 2.99
CA ILE A 110 -6.91 -6.88 4.32
C ILE A 110 -7.03 -8.31 4.83
N LYS A 111 -8.21 -8.92 4.73
CA LYS A 111 -8.45 -10.32 5.16
C LYS A 111 -7.60 -11.33 4.39
N GLU A 112 -7.29 -11.07 3.12
CA GLU A 112 -6.32 -11.88 2.36
C GLU A 112 -4.90 -11.80 2.95
N TYR A 113 -4.47 -10.63 3.43
CA TYR A 113 -3.20 -10.51 4.14
C TYR A 113 -3.24 -11.17 5.53
N GLU A 114 -4.37 -11.07 6.24
CA GLU A 114 -4.58 -11.76 7.53
C GLU A 114 -4.49 -13.27 7.38
N ALA A 115 -5.07 -13.85 6.32
CA ALA A 115 -4.98 -15.26 6.01
C ALA A 115 -3.53 -15.75 5.76
N LEU A 116 -2.62 -14.83 5.37
CA LEU A 116 -1.19 -15.11 5.25
C LEU A 116 -0.42 -14.99 6.59
N GLY A 117 -1.12 -14.66 7.67
CA GLY A 117 -0.58 -14.49 9.02
C GLY A 117 -0.01 -13.09 9.29
N ILE A 118 -0.46 -12.07 8.56
CA ILE A 118 -0.19 -10.66 8.90
C ILE A 118 -1.25 -10.19 9.89
N GLU A 119 -0.82 -9.63 11.00
CA GLU A 119 -1.69 -9.28 12.14
C GLU A 119 -1.51 -7.81 12.55
N THR A 120 -0.69 -7.05 11.83
CA THR A 120 -0.47 -5.63 12.10
C THR A 120 -0.45 -4.85 10.80
N PHE A 121 -1.34 -3.88 10.67
CA PHE A 121 -1.48 -3.04 9.49
C PHE A 121 -1.06 -1.62 9.81
N ILE A 122 0.05 -1.18 9.23
CA ILE A 122 0.56 0.18 9.37
C ILE A 122 0.00 0.98 8.19
N LEU A 123 -1.07 1.73 8.45
CA LEU A 123 -1.82 2.44 7.41
C LEU A 123 -1.39 3.91 7.27
N SER A 124 -1.67 4.52 6.12
CA SER A 124 -1.56 5.97 5.93
C SER A 124 -2.52 6.44 4.84
N GLY A 125 -2.89 7.72 4.89
CA GLY A 125 -3.62 8.42 3.82
C GLY A 125 -3.16 9.87 3.67
N TYR A 126 -3.57 10.55 2.60
CA TYR A 126 -3.37 11.98 2.41
C TYR A 126 -4.70 12.76 2.27
N PRO A 127 -4.90 13.87 3.02
CA PRO A 127 -4.09 14.27 4.18
C PRO A 127 -4.34 13.33 5.38
N HIS A 128 -3.32 13.17 6.24
CA HIS A 128 -3.30 12.07 7.22
C HIS A 128 -4.42 12.14 8.25
N LEU A 129 -4.85 13.34 8.66
CA LEU A 129 -5.90 13.50 9.66
C LEU A 129 -7.25 13.04 9.12
N GLU A 130 -7.66 13.59 7.98
CA GLU A 130 -8.95 13.34 7.35
C GLU A 130 -9.06 11.91 6.82
N GLU A 131 -7.95 11.30 6.36
CA GLU A 131 -7.96 9.90 5.96
C GLU A 131 -7.96 8.94 7.16
N ALA A 132 -7.47 9.36 8.34
CA ALA A 132 -7.60 8.54 9.55
C ALA A 132 -9.07 8.38 9.95
N TYR A 133 -9.86 9.48 9.91
CA TYR A 133 -11.31 9.43 10.10
C TYR A 133 -11.97 8.53 9.06
N ARG A 134 -11.64 8.70 7.78
CA ARG A 134 -12.27 7.93 6.70
C ARG A 134 -12.02 6.42 6.79
N VAL A 135 -10.81 6.03 7.17
CA VAL A 135 -10.49 4.64 7.47
C VAL A 135 -11.31 4.15 8.67
N GLY A 136 -11.38 4.93 9.75
CA GLY A 136 -12.19 4.59 10.93
C GLY A 136 -13.68 4.47 10.63
N GLU A 137 -14.22 5.28 9.74
CA GLU A 137 -15.66 5.34 9.43
C GLU A 137 -16.07 4.35 8.35
N LEU A 138 -15.28 4.18 7.29
CA LEU A 138 -15.66 3.39 6.12
C LEU A 138 -15.05 1.99 6.10
N LEU A 139 -13.93 1.75 6.79
CA LEU A 139 -13.23 0.47 6.73
C LEU A 139 -13.39 -0.35 8.01
N PHE A 140 -13.24 0.28 9.18
CA PHE A 140 -13.28 -0.43 10.46
C PHE A 140 -14.59 -1.20 10.70
N PRO A 141 -15.79 -0.72 10.29
CA PRO A 141 -17.04 -1.49 10.43
C PRO A 141 -17.07 -2.83 9.68
N HIS A 142 -16.12 -3.08 8.77
CA HIS A 142 -16.02 -4.31 7.97
C HIS A 142 -14.88 -5.24 8.43
N LEU A 143 -14.15 -4.84 9.48
CA LEU A 143 -13.03 -5.58 10.06
C LEU A 143 -13.38 -6.05 11.47
N ASP A 144 -12.82 -7.20 11.85
CA ASP A 144 -12.98 -7.75 13.20
C ASP A 144 -11.87 -7.18 14.11
N LEU A 145 -12.01 -5.92 14.50
CA LEU A 145 -11.05 -5.24 15.36
C LEU A 145 -11.23 -5.70 16.82
N GLN A 146 -10.14 -6.14 17.44
CA GLN A 146 -10.06 -6.54 18.85
C GLN A 146 -9.45 -5.45 19.73
#